data_AF-A0A0D6XRM4-F1
#
_entry.id   AF-A0A0D6XRM4-F1
#
_cell.length_a   1.000
_cell.length_b   1.000
_cell.length_c   1.000
_cell.angle_alpha   90.00
_cell.angle_beta   90.00
_cell.angle_gamma   90.00
#
_symmetry.space_group_name_H-M   'P 1'
#
loop_
_entity.id
_entity.type
_entity.pdbx_description
1 polymer ?
#
loop_
_entity_poly.entity_id
_entity_poly.type
_entity_poly.pdbx_seq_one_letter_code
_entity_poly.pdbx_strand_id
1 'polypeptide(L)' 'MINTVNDKKCTRDLSDSVKQRYKINTVGKSPTQIQKELAHRGVNGFVVKVSYNKVTMLVERSKVKKNREMIRK' A
#
# COMPACT_ATOMS: atom_id res chain seq x y z
N MET A 1 -28.39 19.54 15.38
CA MET A 1 -28.74 18.11 15.22
C MET A 1 -28.85 17.80 13.74
N ILE A 2 -28.09 16.79 13.29
CA ILE A 2 -28.27 15.92 12.10
C ILE A 2 -28.33 16.63 10.71
N ASN A 3 -27.53 16.34 9.67
CA ASN A 3 -27.05 15.06 9.16
C ASN A 3 -25.78 15.22 8.29
N THR A 4 -24.80 14.36 8.55
CA THR A 4 -24.04 13.53 7.59
C THR A 4 -24.18 13.88 6.10
N VAL A 5 -23.21 14.60 5.54
CA VAL A 5 -22.70 14.28 4.20
C VAL A 5 -21.49 13.38 4.39
N ASN A 6 -21.78 12.11 4.61
CA ASN A 6 -20.88 11.03 4.22
C ASN A 6 -20.69 11.19 2.72
N ASP A 7 -19.63 11.89 2.33
CA ASP A 7 -19.12 11.81 0.97
C ASP A 7 -18.55 10.39 0.79
N LYS A 8 -19.46 9.43 0.63
CA LYS A 8 -19.17 8.17 -0.02
C LYS A 8 -18.78 8.54 -1.45
N LYS A 9 -17.51 8.93 -1.63
CA LYS A 9 -16.88 9.03 -2.93
C LYS A 9 -16.72 7.60 -3.47
N CYS A 10 -17.83 7.05 -3.94
CA CYS A 10 -17.86 5.81 -4.70
C CYS A 10 -17.48 6.13 -6.15
N THR A 11 -16.22 6.41 -6.38
CA THR A 11 -15.63 6.31 -7.72
C THR A 11 -14.26 5.70 -7.53
N ARG A 12 -14.07 4.52 -8.11
CA ARG A 12 -12.80 3.80 -8.18
C ARG A 12 -11.86 4.58 -9.13
N ASP A 13 -11.48 5.78 -8.73
CA ASP A 13 -10.51 6.62 -9.41
C ASP A 13 -9.12 6.00 -9.22
N LEU A 14 -8.67 5.25 -10.23
CA LEU A 14 -7.29 4.76 -10.31
C LEU A 14 -6.26 5.91 -10.29
N SER A 15 -6.72 7.13 -10.56
CA SER A 15 -5.97 8.39 -10.51
C SER A 15 -5.40 8.71 -9.13
N ASP A 16 -6.00 8.21 -8.05
CA ASP A 16 -5.55 8.46 -6.67
C ASP A 16 -4.53 7.41 -6.17
N SER A 17 -3.84 6.72 -7.07
CA SER A 17 -2.78 5.76 -6.72
C SER A 17 -1.44 6.48 -6.49
N VAL A 18 -0.84 6.28 -5.32
CA VAL A 18 0.45 6.84 -4.94
C VAL A 18 1.52 5.76 -4.95
N LYS A 19 2.70 6.11 -5.50
CA LYS A 19 3.89 5.25 -5.41
C LYS A 19 4.50 5.35 -4.01
N GLN A 20 4.39 4.28 -3.24
CA GLN A 20 5.02 4.15 -1.93
C GLN A 20 6.27 3.28 -2.02
N ARG A 21 7.31 3.70 -1.29
CA ARG A 21 8.60 3.00 -1.26
C ARG A 21 8.86 2.51 0.16
N TYR A 22 8.99 1.21 0.31
CA TYR A 22 9.31 0.56 1.57
C TYR A 22 10.74 0.04 1.55
N LYS A 23 11.48 0.27 2.63
CA LYS A 23 12.76 -0.38 2.86
C LYS A 23 12.49 -1.73 3.50
N ILE A 24 12.67 -2.81 2.76
CA ILE A 24 12.53 -4.17 3.27
C ILE A 24 13.69 -5.00 2.74
N ASN A 25 14.11 -6.03 3.47
CA ASN A 25 15.09 -6.96 2.94
C ASN A 25 14.42 -7.85 1.87
N THR A 26 14.79 -7.63 0.61
CA THR A 26 14.26 -8.41 -0.53
C THR A 26 15.22 -9.50 -0.98
N VAL A 27 16.37 -9.65 -0.31
CA VAL A 27 17.40 -10.62 -0.71
C VAL A 27 16.81 -12.03 -0.60
N GLY A 28 16.86 -12.78 -1.71
CA GLY A 28 16.35 -14.15 -1.79
C GLY A 28 14.82 -14.29 -1.80
N LYS A 29 14.05 -13.19 -1.84
CA LYS A 29 12.58 -13.22 -1.89
C LYS A 29 12.06 -12.86 -3.27
N SER A 30 11.08 -13.61 -3.77
CA SER A 30 10.38 -13.25 -5.00
C SER A 30 9.41 -12.08 -4.79
N PRO A 31 9.09 -11.28 -5.83
CA PRO A 31 8.11 -10.20 -5.72
C PRO A 31 6.76 -10.66 -5.15
N THR A 32 6.33 -11.86 -5.51
CA THR A 32 5.07 -12.46 -5.04
C THR A 32 5.13 -12.82 -3.55
N GLN A 33 6.27 -13.32 -3.06
CA GLN A 33 6.46 -13.58 -1.63
C GLN A 33 6.45 -12.28 -0.83
N ILE A 34 7.13 -11.25 -1.32
CA ILE A 34 7.11 -9.90 -0.74
C ILE A 34 5.67 -9.36 -0.68
N GLN A 35 4.92 -9.52 -1.77
CA GLN A 35 3.52 -9.09 -1.82
C GLN A 35 2.67 -9.84 -0.79
N LYS A 36 2.86 -11.15 -0.63
CA LYS A 36 2.17 -11.93 0.42
C LYS A 36 2.55 -11.46 1.82
N GLU A 37 3.82 -11.19 2.08
CA GLU A 37 4.27 -10.70 3.39
C GLU A 37 3.69 -9.33 3.71
N LEU A 38 3.68 -8.42 2.73
CA LEU A 38 3.09 -7.09 2.89
C LEU A 38 1.56 -7.18 3.08
N ALA A 39 0.89 -8.06 2.34
CA ALA A 39 -0.54 -8.33 2.51
C ALA A 39 -0.86 -8.90 3.90
N HIS A 40 -0.06 -9.83 4.43
CA HIS A 40 -0.20 -10.35 5.80
C HIS A 40 0.03 -9.26 6.86
N ARG A 41 0.92 -8.31 6.60
CA ARG A 41 1.10 -7.12 7.44
C ARG A 41 -0.04 -6.09 7.27
N GLY A 42 -1.06 -6.36 6.47
CA GLY A 42 -2.18 -5.45 6.21
C GLY A 42 -1.85 -4.31 5.24
N VAL A 43 -0.70 -4.37 4.56
CA VAL A 43 -0.30 -3.41 3.52
C VAL A 43 -0.89 -3.85 2.20
N ASN A 44 -2.02 -3.23 1.83
CA ASN A 44 -2.68 -3.51 0.56
C ASN A 44 -2.14 -2.61 -0.55
N GLY A 45 -1.72 -3.21 -1.67
CA GLY A 45 -1.23 -2.51 -2.85
C GLY A 45 -0.66 -3.46 -3.90
N PHE A 46 -0.20 -2.91 -5.01
CA PHE A 46 0.40 -3.67 -6.11
C PHE A 46 1.90 -3.41 -6.19
N VAL A 47 2.72 -4.47 -6.15
CA VAL A 47 4.18 -4.35 -6.27
C VAL A 47 4.53 -4.04 -7.73
N VAL A 48 5.13 -2.89 -7.99
CA VAL A 48 5.54 -2.47 -9.35
C VAL A 48 7.03 -2.68 -9.58
N LYS A 49 7.84 -2.53 -8.52
CA LYS A 49 9.29 -2.65 -8.64
C LYS A 49 9.88 -3.23 -7.36
N VAL A 50 10.72 -4.22 -7.52
CA VAL A 50 11.55 -4.78 -6.44
C VAL A 50 13.01 -4.41 -6.75
N SER A 51 13.74 -4.00 -5.72
CA SER A 51 15.17 -3.67 -5.75
C SER A 51 15.80 -4.26 -4.49
N TYR A 52 17.11 -4.51 -4.50
CA TYR A 52 17.85 -5.24 -3.46
C TYR A 52 17.44 -5.01 -1.99
N ASN A 53 17.10 -3.78 -1.61
CA ASN A 53 16.68 -3.43 -0.24
C ASN A 53 15.40 -2.59 -0.19
N LYS A 54 14.69 -2.48 -1.32
CA LYS A 54 13.57 -1.55 -1.46
C LYS A 54 12.50 -2.12 -2.38
N VAL A 55 11.25 -1.89 -2.02
CA VAL A 55 10.09 -2.26 -2.82
C VAL A 55 9.26 -1.02 -3.08
N THR A 56 8.85 -0.85 -4.33
CA THR A 56 7.92 0.20 -4.75
C THR A 56 6.57 -0.43 -5.01
N MET A 57 5.55 0.06 -4.32
CA MET A 57 4.17 -0.36 -4.48
C MET A 57 3.30 0.79 -4.96
N LEU A 58 2.32 0.49 -5.80
CA LEU A 58 1.17 1.36 -6.03
C LEU A 58 0.14 1.09 -4.94
N VAL A 59 -0.20 2.15 -4.21
CA VAL A 59 -1.12 2.13 -3.09
C VAL A 59 -2.14 3.23 -3.28
N GLU A 60 -3.40 2.93 -3.06
CA GLU A 60 -4.47 3.93 -3.05
C GLU A 60 -4.24 4.98 -1.95
N ARG A 61 -4.39 6.27 -2.26
CA ARG A 61 -4.07 7.38 -1.35
C ARG A 61 -4.78 7.27 0.01
N SER A 62 -6.02 6.80 0.02
CA SER A 62 -6.80 6.55 1.25
C SER A 62 -6.14 5.53 2.20
N LYS A 63 -5.41 4.54 1.64
CA LYS A 63 -4.74 3.47 2.38
C LYS A 63 -3.28 3.81 2.74
N VAL A 64 -2.70 4.86 2.19
CA VAL A 64 -1.29 5.24 2.44
C VAL A 64 -1.02 5.46 3.92
N LYS A 65 -1.90 6.17 4.64
CA LYS A 65 -1.70 6.43 6.08
C LYS A 65 -1.70 5.13 6.89
N LYS A 66 -2.68 4.26 6.67
CA LYS A 66 -2.79 2.95 7.33
C LYS A 66 -1.59 2.06 7.00
N ASN A 67 -1.22 1.96 5.73
CA ASN A 67 -0.07 1.15 5.30
C ASN A 67 1.25 1.64 5.92
N ARG A 68 1.42 2.96 6.10
CA ARG A 68 2.60 3.53 6.77
C ARG A 68 2.67 3.17 8.25
N GLU A 69 1.53 3.14 8.94
CA GLU A 69 1.44 2.70 10.33
C GLU A 69 1.80 1.21 10.48
N MET A 70 1.34 0.36 9.56
CA MET A 70 1.63 -1.08 9.59
C MET A 70 3.10 -1.42 9.34
N ILE A 71 3.81 -0.62 8.53
CA ILE A 71 5.26 -0.81 8.27
C ILE A 71 6.11 -0.36 9.46
N ARG A 72 5.61 0.59 10.25
CA ARG A 72 6.33 1.14 11.41
C ARG A 72 6.21 0.24 12.65
N LYS A 73 5.21 -0.63 12.72
CA LYS A 73 5.07 -1.69 13.73
C LYS A 73 6.10 -2.79 13.49
#